data_AF-A0A7Z9JG71-F1
#
_entry.id   AF-A0A7Z9JG71-F1
#
_cell.length_a   1.000
_cell.length_b   1.000
_cell.length_c   1.000
_cell.angle_alpha   90.00
_cell.angle_beta   90.00
_cell.angle_gamma   90.00
#
_symmetry.space_group_name_H-M   'P 1'
#
loop_
_entity.id
_entity.type
_entity.pdbx_description
1 polymer ?
#
loop_
_entity_poly.entity_id
_entity_poly.type
_entity_poly.pdbx_seq_one_letter_code
_entity_poly.pdbx_strand_id
1 'polypeptide(L)'
;MATTIHKVKPIFITLGVQNFNMYQMRSILLAIAICGIFGFNTKAQLNMTELGNLTYGPDLSDIWGYVDTAGNEYALVGVRNALSIVDVTDPGNPNEVLYFSGPSSTWRDIKVFGKYAYITNESDLGLFIVDLSSLPDTAAPSTTYYTGSTYPFSTAHNLYIDENGICYLFGANYSNKSTIILDIATDPMNPIELGVFEGYYLHDGMARGDTLWGGAINNGLMVMISVSDKANPYVYGTHSTPSNFTHNVIAYLE
;
A
#
# COMPACT_ATOMS: atom_id res chain seq x y z
N MET A 1 -20.86 30.14 19.75
CA MET A 1 -20.09 29.13 20.51
C MET A 1 -18.63 29.36 20.21
N ALA A 2 -17.85 29.71 21.24
CA ALA A 2 -16.46 30.12 21.11
C ALA A 2 -15.54 28.90 21.14
N THR A 3 -14.74 28.71 20.10
CA THR A 3 -13.71 27.68 20.02
C THR A 3 -12.38 28.30 20.47
N THR A 4 -11.90 27.89 21.64
CA THR A 4 -10.66 28.37 22.24
C THR A 4 -9.46 27.76 21.51
N ILE A 5 -8.62 28.60 20.90
CA ILE A 5 -7.34 28.22 20.29
C ILE A 5 -6.26 28.30 21.38
N HIS A 6 -5.66 27.16 21.75
CA HIS A 6 -4.52 27.14 22.66
C HIS A 6 -3.22 27.49 21.90
N LYS A 7 -2.80 28.76 21.95
CA LYS A 7 -1.43 29.17 21.60
C LYS A 7 -0.49 28.78 22.73
N VAL A 8 0.34 27.76 22.52
CA VAL A 8 1.48 27.48 23.41
C VAL A 8 2.62 28.42 23.02
N LYS A 9 2.91 29.42 23.88
CA LYS A 9 4.14 30.22 23.77
C LYS A 9 5.31 29.40 24.32
N PRO A 10 6.46 29.31 23.63
CA PRO A 10 7.67 28.81 24.27
C PRO A 10 8.12 29.82 25.33
N ILE A 11 8.20 29.37 26.58
CA ILE A 11 8.84 30.11 27.67
C ILE A 11 10.33 29.83 27.56
N PHE A 12 11.12 30.81 27.12
CA PHE A 12 12.57 30.77 27.30
C PHE A 12 12.88 31.23 28.73
N ILE A 13 13.27 30.30 29.59
CA ILE A 13 13.86 30.60 30.90
C ILE A 13 15.37 30.70 30.69
N THR A 14 15.92 31.91 30.71
CA THR A 14 17.37 32.10 30.85
C THR A 14 17.73 31.84 32.31
N LEU A 15 18.27 30.65 32.61
CA LEU A 15 18.81 30.37 33.93
C LEU A 15 20.20 31.01 34.04
N GLY A 16 20.29 32.10 34.79
CA GLY A 16 21.58 32.64 35.23
C GLY A 16 22.29 31.62 36.12
N VAL A 17 23.53 31.29 35.78
CA VAL A 17 24.37 30.39 36.59
C VAL A 17 24.72 31.13 37.88
N GLN A 18 23.99 30.85 38.95
CA GLN A 18 24.50 31.10 40.30
C GLN A 18 25.43 29.95 40.68
N ASN A 19 26.61 30.30 41.19
CA ASN A 19 27.69 29.39 41.56
C ASN A 19 27.17 28.20 42.38
N PHE A 20 27.16 27.01 41.78
CA PHE A 20 26.80 25.79 42.47
C PHE A 20 27.95 25.36 43.39
N ASN A 21 27.64 25.27 44.69
CA ASN A 21 28.57 24.77 45.68
C ASN A 21 28.77 23.25 45.47
N MET A 22 30.03 22.79 45.45
CA MET A 22 30.48 21.48 44.96
C MET A 22 29.83 20.26 45.66
N TYR A 23 29.19 20.46 46.82
CA TYR A 23 28.44 19.44 47.54
C TYR A 23 27.04 19.15 46.97
N GLN A 24 26.37 20.11 46.32
CA GLN A 24 25.05 19.87 45.72
C GLN A 24 25.13 19.16 44.36
N MET A 25 26.25 19.30 43.64
CA MET A 25 26.50 18.55 42.39
C MET A 25 26.64 17.05 42.63
N ARG A 26 27.19 16.61 43.77
CA ARG A 26 27.33 15.17 44.08
C ARG A 26 25.99 14.46 44.28
N SER A 27 25.00 15.15 44.86
CA SER A 27 23.66 14.58 45.07
C SER A 27 22.84 14.54 43.76
N ILE A 28 23.02 15.52 42.87
CA ILE A 28 22.35 15.57 41.57
C ILE A 28 22.98 14.56 40.58
N LEU A 29 24.32 14.41 40.60
CA LEU A 29 25.01 13.40 39.79
C LEU A 29 24.66 11.97 40.22
N LEU A 30 24.41 11.72 41.52
CA LEU A 30 23.97 10.41 42.00
C LEU A 30 22.50 10.12 41.61
N ALA A 31 21.63 11.14 41.61
CA ALA A 31 20.24 10.99 41.14
C ALA A 31 20.14 10.74 39.62
N ILE A 32 20.98 11.39 38.81
CA ILE A 32 21.06 11.14 37.36
C ILE A 32 21.67 9.75 37.06
N ALA A 33 22.68 9.32 37.84
CA ALA A 33 23.27 8.00 37.71
C ALA A 33 22.28 6.87 38.10
N ILE A 34 21.40 7.09 39.07
CA ILE A 34 20.37 6.11 39.47
C ILE A 34 19.22 6.03 38.43
N CYS A 35 18.84 7.14 37.80
CA CYS A 35 17.87 7.13 36.70
C CYS A 35 18.44 6.54 35.39
N GLY A 36 19.77 6.55 35.20
CA GLY A 36 20.43 5.94 34.04
C GLY A 36 20.60 4.41 34.11
N ILE A 37 20.41 3.80 35.29
CA ILE A 37 20.60 2.35 35.49
C ILE A 37 19.29 1.56 35.34
N PHE A 38 18.14 2.23 35.44
CA PHE A 38 16.87 1.67 34.98
C PHE A 38 16.57 2.24 33.60
N GLY A 39 17.28 1.72 32.60
CA GLY A 39 16.82 1.82 31.23
C GLY A 39 15.44 1.17 31.16
N PHE A 40 14.40 2.00 31.26
CA PHE A 40 13.05 1.57 30.93
C PHE A 40 13.09 1.16 29.48
N ASN A 41 13.06 -0.16 29.25
CA ASN A 41 12.60 -0.70 27.99
C ASN A 41 11.11 -0.34 27.93
N THR A 42 10.80 0.88 27.48
CA THR A 42 9.44 1.20 27.07
C THR A 42 9.21 0.42 25.78
N LYS A 43 8.78 -0.83 25.92
CA LYS A 43 8.12 -1.52 24.83
C LYS A 43 6.81 -0.78 24.66
N ALA A 44 6.74 0.10 23.66
CA ALA A 44 5.47 0.55 23.13
C ALA A 44 4.82 -0.68 22.46
N GLN A 45 4.28 -1.60 23.27
CA GLN A 45 3.34 -2.57 22.77
C GLN A 45 2.02 -1.81 22.72
N LEU A 46 1.57 -1.48 21.51
CA LEU A 46 0.15 -1.21 21.30
C LEU A 46 -0.61 -2.38 21.93
N ASN A 47 -1.72 -2.12 22.63
CA ASN A 47 -2.55 -3.18 23.24
C ASN A 47 -3.10 -4.12 22.15
N MET A 48 -2.26 -5.01 21.64
CA MET A 48 -2.51 -5.95 20.56
C MET A 48 -2.18 -7.33 21.10
N THR A 49 -3.11 -8.25 20.87
CA THR A 49 -3.01 -9.67 21.20
C THR A 49 -3.06 -10.43 19.89
N GLU A 50 -2.08 -11.28 19.64
CA GLU A 50 -2.13 -12.24 18.53
C GLU A 50 -3.29 -13.22 18.78
N LEU A 51 -4.21 -13.30 17.82
CA LEU A 51 -5.37 -14.20 17.91
C LEU A 51 -5.08 -15.53 17.21
N GLY A 52 -4.42 -15.50 16.05
CA GLY A 52 -4.10 -16.68 15.25
C GLY A 52 -2.89 -16.46 14.35
N ASN A 53 -2.36 -17.57 13.83
CA ASN A 53 -1.17 -17.61 12.97
C ASN A 53 -1.35 -18.65 11.88
N LEU A 54 -1.08 -18.26 10.63
CA LEU A 54 -0.90 -19.19 9.51
C LEU A 54 0.49 -18.97 8.92
N THR A 55 1.30 -20.03 8.89
CA THR A 55 2.71 -19.95 8.46
C THR A 55 2.87 -20.30 6.98
N TYR A 56 3.69 -19.53 6.27
CA TYR A 56 4.09 -19.81 4.88
C TYR A 56 5.56 -20.22 4.82
N GLY A 57 5.88 -21.14 3.90
CA GLY A 57 7.27 -21.51 3.57
C GLY A 57 7.95 -20.48 2.66
N PRO A 58 7.34 -20.09 1.52
CA PRO A 58 7.85 -19.03 0.65
C PRO A 58 7.70 -17.63 1.26
N ASP A 59 8.50 -16.68 0.74
CA ASP A 59 8.37 -15.27 1.07
C ASP A 59 6.99 -14.71 0.68
N LEU A 60 6.54 -13.70 1.42
CA LEU A 60 5.31 -12.95 1.19
C LEU A 60 5.64 -11.52 0.75
N SER A 61 4.72 -10.87 0.03
CA SER A 61 4.92 -9.54 -0.53
C SER A 61 3.82 -8.53 -0.22
N ASP A 62 2.55 -8.96 -0.26
CA ASP A 62 1.39 -8.11 0.01
C ASP A 62 0.24 -8.91 0.65
N ILE A 63 -0.71 -8.19 1.28
CA ILE A 63 -1.94 -8.73 1.84
C ILE A 63 -3.10 -7.76 1.63
N TRP A 64 -4.25 -8.29 1.18
CA TRP A 64 -5.47 -7.50 0.99
C TRP A 64 -6.69 -8.16 1.65
N GLY A 65 -7.64 -7.35 2.11
CA GLY A 65 -8.87 -7.84 2.74
C GLY A 65 -10.03 -7.94 1.75
N TYR A 66 -10.87 -8.97 1.92
CA TYR A 66 -12.16 -9.10 1.25
C TYR A 66 -13.23 -9.58 2.23
N VAL A 67 -14.46 -9.08 2.08
CA VAL A 67 -15.62 -9.54 2.84
C VAL A 67 -16.67 -9.99 1.86
N ASP A 68 -17.13 -11.25 1.97
CA ASP A 68 -18.16 -11.76 1.09
C ASP A 68 -19.56 -11.25 1.45
N THR A 69 -20.57 -11.65 0.69
CA THR A 69 -21.97 -11.23 0.92
C THR A 69 -22.59 -11.81 2.19
N ALA A 70 -21.99 -12.86 2.77
CA ALA A 70 -22.42 -13.46 4.02
C ALA A 70 -21.74 -12.83 5.25
N GLY A 71 -20.73 -11.98 5.05
CA GLY A 71 -19.94 -11.34 6.11
C GLY A 71 -18.73 -12.16 6.54
N ASN A 72 -18.34 -13.19 5.79
CA ASN A 72 -17.08 -13.90 6.03
C ASN A 72 -15.91 -13.01 5.58
N GLU A 73 -14.84 -12.99 6.37
CA GLU A 73 -13.66 -12.16 6.12
C GLU A 73 -12.52 -13.02 5.57
N TYR A 74 -11.85 -12.51 4.53
CA TYR A 74 -10.76 -13.20 3.85
C TYR A 74 -9.52 -12.33 3.74
N ALA A 75 -8.36 -12.94 3.98
CA ALA A 75 -7.06 -12.40 3.63
C ALA A 75 -6.59 -12.98 2.29
N LEU A 76 -6.31 -12.10 1.34
CA LEU A 76 -5.68 -12.42 0.06
C LEU A 76 -4.19 -12.14 0.22
N VAL A 77 -3.38 -13.19 0.19
CA VAL A 77 -1.94 -13.15 0.52
C VAL A 77 -1.10 -13.36 -0.73
N GLY A 78 -0.24 -12.39 -1.02
CA GLY A 78 0.73 -12.45 -2.12
C GLY A 78 1.93 -13.29 -1.74
N VAL A 79 1.88 -14.58 -2.08
CA VAL A 79 2.98 -15.53 -1.89
C VAL A 79 3.94 -15.44 -3.07
N ARG A 80 5.24 -15.64 -2.85
CA ARG A 80 6.27 -15.56 -3.90
C ARG A 80 5.88 -16.26 -5.21
N ASN A 81 5.25 -17.43 -5.13
CA ASN A 81 4.81 -18.22 -6.29
C ASN A 81 3.29 -18.41 -6.39
N ALA A 82 2.48 -17.63 -5.67
CA ALA A 82 1.03 -17.82 -5.70
C ALA A 82 0.22 -16.62 -5.17
N LEU A 83 -1.10 -16.69 -5.37
CA LEU A 83 -2.09 -16.04 -4.52
C LEU A 83 -2.66 -17.08 -3.55
N SER A 84 -2.61 -16.81 -2.26
CA SER A 84 -3.31 -17.60 -1.23
C SER A 84 -4.54 -16.82 -0.75
N ILE A 85 -5.68 -17.50 -0.60
CA ILE A 85 -6.89 -16.92 0.00
C ILE A 85 -7.16 -17.66 1.29
N VAL A 86 -7.20 -16.91 2.39
CA VAL A 86 -7.33 -17.42 3.75
C VAL A 86 -8.61 -16.91 4.35
N ASP A 87 -9.49 -17.81 4.79
CA ASP A 87 -10.62 -17.46 5.63
C ASP A 87 -10.10 -17.06 7.02
N VAL A 88 -10.43 -15.83 7.42
CA VAL A 88 -10.06 -15.22 8.70
C VAL A 88 -11.29 -14.78 9.50
N THR A 89 -12.48 -15.29 9.15
CA THR A 89 -13.75 -15.00 9.84
C THR A 89 -13.67 -15.35 11.32
N ASP A 90 -13.00 -16.45 11.66
CA ASP A 90 -12.49 -16.69 13.01
C ASP A 90 -10.99 -16.32 13.04
N PRO A 91 -10.62 -15.14 13.59
CA PRO A 91 -9.24 -14.69 13.62
C PRO A 91 -8.34 -15.56 14.50
N GLY A 92 -8.93 -16.42 15.35
CA GLY A 92 -8.21 -17.41 16.15
C GLY A 92 -7.82 -18.67 15.37
N ASN A 93 -8.43 -18.90 14.21
CA ASN A 93 -8.24 -20.10 13.41
C ASN A 93 -8.20 -19.77 11.89
N PRO A 94 -7.18 -19.03 11.43
CA PRO A 94 -7.02 -18.71 10.02
C PRO A 94 -6.84 -19.98 9.19
N ASN A 95 -7.61 -20.12 8.10
CA ASN A 95 -7.63 -21.33 7.28
C ASN A 95 -7.47 -21.00 5.79
N GLU A 96 -6.42 -21.52 5.14
CA GLU A 96 -6.23 -21.38 3.69
C GLU A 96 -7.32 -22.16 2.95
N VAL A 97 -8.14 -21.45 2.17
CA VAL A 97 -9.26 -22.03 1.41
C VAL A 97 -8.93 -22.22 -0.08
N LEU A 98 -8.03 -21.39 -0.63
CA LEU A 98 -7.61 -21.47 -2.03
C LEU A 98 -6.13 -21.09 -2.19
N TYR A 99 -5.48 -21.73 -3.17
CA TYR A 99 -4.09 -21.47 -3.52
C TYR A 99 -3.90 -21.51 -5.05
N PHE A 100 -3.64 -20.36 -5.65
CA PHE A 100 -3.44 -20.21 -7.09
C PHE A 100 -1.96 -20.09 -7.41
N SER A 101 -1.36 -21.16 -7.93
CA SER A 101 0.04 -21.14 -8.36
C SER A 101 0.24 -20.17 -9.54
N GLY A 102 1.35 -19.44 -9.53
CA GLY A 102 1.71 -18.46 -10.55
C GLY A 102 3.22 -18.22 -10.66
N PRO A 103 3.65 -17.26 -11.51
CA PRO A 103 5.07 -16.98 -11.78
C PRO A 103 5.82 -16.53 -10.52
N SER A 104 6.99 -17.10 -10.21
CA SER A 104 7.73 -16.71 -9.01
C SER A 104 8.18 -15.25 -9.06
N SER A 105 7.69 -14.40 -8.15
CA SER A 105 7.98 -12.96 -8.08
C SER A 105 8.21 -12.52 -6.64
N THR A 106 9.20 -11.65 -6.42
CA THR A 106 9.44 -11.05 -5.10
C THR A 106 8.32 -10.10 -4.72
N TRP A 107 7.70 -9.45 -5.71
CA TRP A 107 6.68 -8.44 -5.51
C TRP A 107 5.40 -8.82 -6.25
N ARG A 108 4.31 -8.85 -5.50
CA ARG A 108 2.94 -8.85 -5.98
C ARG A 108 2.19 -7.79 -5.21
N ASP A 109 1.21 -7.19 -5.85
CA ASP A 109 0.29 -6.29 -5.20
C ASP A 109 -1.14 -6.73 -5.51
N ILE A 110 -2.02 -6.63 -4.52
CA ILE A 110 -3.38 -7.15 -4.57
C ILE A 110 -4.34 -6.01 -4.28
N LYS A 111 -5.37 -5.86 -5.11
CA LYS A 111 -6.51 -4.99 -4.84
C LYS A 111 -7.81 -5.68 -5.21
N VAL A 112 -8.91 -5.28 -4.58
CA VAL A 112 -10.25 -5.80 -4.86
C VAL A 112 -11.18 -4.68 -5.32
N PHE A 113 -11.96 -4.94 -6.35
CA PHE A 113 -13.09 -4.09 -6.77
C PHE A 113 -14.36 -4.93 -6.88
N GLY A 114 -15.36 -4.59 -6.07
CA GLY A 114 -16.55 -5.42 -5.90
C GLY A 114 -16.16 -6.82 -5.40
N LYS A 115 -16.34 -7.82 -6.26
CA LYS A 115 -16.04 -9.24 -5.99
C LYS A 115 -14.85 -9.77 -6.81
N TYR A 116 -14.08 -8.89 -7.43
CA TYR A 116 -12.96 -9.28 -8.28
C TYR A 116 -11.65 -8.85 -7.63
N ALA A 117 -10.72 -9.80 -7.48
CA ALA A 117 -9.35 -9.50 -7.08
C ALA A 117 -8.48 -9.31 -8.32
N TYR A 118 -7.58 -8.33 -8.26
CA TYR A 118 -6.63 -7.97 -9.29
C TYR A 118 -5.23 -8.04 -8.69
N ILE A 119 -4.37 -8.84 -9.30
CA ILE A 119 -3.05 -9.19 -8.75
C ILE A 119 -1.99 -8.94 -9.80
N THR A 120 -1.09 -8.01 -9.49
CA THR A 120 0.11 -7.76 -10.32
C THR A 120 1.26 -8.66 -9.89
N ASN A 121 2.26 -8.77 -10.76
CA ASN A 121 3.55 -9.34 -10.41
C ASN A 121 4.65 -8.80 -11.33
N GLU A 122 5.89 -8.84 -10.86
CA GLU A 122 7.06 -8.36 -11.61
C GLU A 122 7.78 -9.44 -12.42
N SER A 123 7.13 -10.58 -12.67
CA SER A 123 7.76 -11.72 -13.36
C SER A 123 7.15 -12.04 -14.72
N ASP A 124 5.85 -12.36 -14.81
CA ASP A 124 5.20 -12.72 -16.07
C ASP A 124 3.65 -12.77 -15.99
N LEU A 125 2.99 -13.11 -17.10
CA LEU A 125 1.54 -13.36 -17.27
C LEU A 125 0.60 -12.16 -17.06
N GLY A 126 1.13 -10.96 -16.81
CA GLY A 126 0.33 -9.75 -16.71
C GLY A 126 -0.49 -9.68 -15.43
N LEU A 127 -1.72 -9.18 -15.55
CA LEU A 127 -2.65 -8.99 -14.44
C LEU A 127 -3.46 -10.27 -14.22
N PHE A 128 -3.30 -10.91 -13.06
CA PHE A 128 -4.12 -12.05 -12.67
C PHE A 128 -5.43 -11.56 -12.05
N ILE A 129 -6.56 -12.07 -12.51
CA ILE A 129 -7.89 -11.66 -12.08
C ILE A 129 -8.65 -12.88 -11.56
N VAL A 130 -9.26 -12.75 -10.39
CA VAL A 130 -10.01 -13.82 -9.71
C VAL A 130 -11.41 -13.31 -9.35
N ASP A 131 -12.46 -14.04 -9.77
CA ASP A 131 -13.83 -13.82 -9.31
C ASP A 131 -14.02 -14.49 -7.94
N LEU A 132 -14.21 -13.69 -6.90
CA LEU A 132 -14.35 -14.14 -5.51
C LEU A 132 -15.80 -14.51 -5.14
N SER A 133 -16.77 -14.44 -6.06
CA SER A 133 -18.18 -14.66 -5.73
C SER A 133 -18.56 -16.09 -5.35
N SER A 134 -17.70 -17.07 -5.65
CA SER A 134 -17.95 -18.43 -5.21
C SER A 134 -17.64 -18.62 -3.73
N LEU A 135 -16.85 -17.76 -3.09
CA LEU A 135 -16.50 -17.92 -1.67
C LEU A 135 -17.76 -17.99 -0.78
N PRO A 136 -17.78 -18.87 0.23
CA PRO A 136 -16.70 -19.78 0.67
C PRO A 136 -16.57 -21.09 -0.16
N ASP A 137 -17.36 -21.28 -1.22
CA ASP A 137 -17.24 -22.47 -2.07
C ASP A 137 -15.85 -22.53 -2.71
N THR A 138 -15.10 -23.56 -2.33
CA THR A 138 -13.74 -23.83 -2.81
C THR A 138 -13.72 -24.42 -4.22
N ALA A 139 -14.87 -24.68 -4.83
CA ALA A 139 -14.96 -25.17 -6.20
C ALA A 139 -14.49 -24.09 -7.20
N ALA A 140 -13.20 -24.11 -7.50
CA ALA A 140 -12.50 -23.46 -8.63
C ALA A 140 -13.11 -22.12 -9.09
N PRO A 141 -12.81 -21.02 -8.39
CA PRO A 141 -13.26 -19.69 -8.81
C PRO A 141 -12.84 -19.38 -10.24
N SER A 142 -13.63 -18.56 -10.94
CA SER A 142 -13.28 -18.12 -12.30
C SER A 142 -12.02 -17.27 -12.24
N THR A 143 -11.06 -17.56 -13.11
CA THR A 143 -9.78 -16.83 -13.16
C THR A 143 -9.35 -16.56 -14.59
N THR A 144 -8.58 -15.50 -14.78
CA THR A 144 -7.98 -15.16 -16.07
C THR A 144 -6.69 -14.36 -15.89
N TYR A 145 -5.87 -14.33 -16.93
CA TYR A 145 -4.70 -13.47 -17.04
C TYR A 145 -4.95 -12.46 -18.15
N TYR A 146 -4.81 -11.18 -17.82
CA TYR A 146 -4.96 -10.08 -18.76
C TYR A 146 -3.62 -9.44 -19.07
N THR A 147 -3.27 -9.34 -20.35
CA THR A 147 -1.97 -8.86 -20.84
C THR A 147 -2.06 -7.61 -21.70
N GLY A 148 -3.22 -6.95 -21.75
CA GLY A 148 -3.46 -5.79 -22.63
C GLY A 148 -3.57 -6.17 -24.11
N SER A 149 -4.02 -5.22 -24.93
CA SER A 149 -4.11 -5.34 -26.39
C SER A 149 -3.43 -4.16 -27.07
N THR A 150 -3.86 -2.95 -26.74
CA THR A 150 -3.29 -1.67 -27.18
C THR A 150 -1.98 -1.38 -26.48
N TYR A 151 -1.91 -1.71 -25.19
CA TYR A 151 -0.77 -1.50 -24.30
C TYR A 151 -0.30 -2.85 -23.73
N PRO A 152 0.27 -3.73 -24.57
CA PRO A 152 0.64 -5.08 -24.14
C PRO A 152 1.70 -5.04 -23.03
N PHE A 153 1.50 -5.84 -22.00
CA PHE A 153 2.40 -5.98 -20.86
C PHE A 153 2.40 -7.41 -20.34
N SER A 154 3.47 -7.79 -19.65
CA SER A 154 3.58 -9.06 -18.94
C SER A 154 3.91 -8.89 -17.46
N THR A 155 4.32 -7.69 -17.03
CA THR A 155 4.63 -7.38 -15.64
C THR A 155 4.12 -5.99 -15.28
N ALA A 156 3.75 -5.81 -14.01
CA ALA A 156 3.45 -4.52 -13.38
C ALA A 156 3.87 -4.61 -11.91
N HIS A 157 4.33 -3.50 -11.34
CA HIS A 157 4.85 -3.47 -9.97
C HIS A 157 3.72 -3.39 -8.93
N ASN A 158 2.76 -2.49 -9.15
CA ASN A 158 1.71 -2.15 -8.18
C ASN A 158 0.42 -1.78 -8.91
N LEU A 159 -0.71 -1.74 -8.21
CA LEU A 159 -1.96 -1.22 -8.75
C LEU A 159 -2.76 -0.39 -7.74
N TYR A 160 -3.43 0.63 -8.26
CA TYR A 160 -4.46 1.37 -7.53
C TYR A 160 -5.79 1.26 -8.26
N ILE A 161 -6.89 1.09 -7.51
CA ILE A 161 -8.24 1.09 -8.05
C ILE A 161 -9.03 2.20 -7.36
N ASP A 162 -9.61 3.11 -8.17
CA ASP A 162 -10.49 4.17 -7.65
C ASP A 162 -11.94 3.68 -7.43
N GLU A 163 -12.76 4.53 -6.80
CA GLU A 163 -14.15 4.21 -6.47
C GLU A 163 -15.04 3.95 -7.69
N ASN A 164 -14.61 4.35 -8.88
CA ASN A 164 -15.36 4.16 -10.13
C ASN A 164 -14.91 2.91 -10.89
N GLY A 165 -13.97 2.13 -10.34
CA GLY A 165 -13.42 0.95 -10.99
C GLY A 165 -12.47 1.30 -12.13
N ILE A 166 -11.72 2.40 -11.98
CA ILE A 166 -10.56 2.64 -12.83
C ILE A 166 -9.33 2.08 -12.12
N CYS A 167 -8.67 1.14 -12.78
CA CYS A 167 -7.44 0.53 -12.32
C CYS A 167 -6.23 1.19 -13.00
N TYR A 168 -5.25 1.58 -12.19
CA TYR A 168 -3.98 2.14 -12.63
C TYR A 168 -2.89 1.11 -12.34
N LEU A 169 -2.31 0.51 -13.37
CA LEU A 169 -1.21 -0.46 -13.25
C LEU A 169 0.12 0.27 -13.32
N PHE A 170 0.82 0.36 -12.19
CA PHE A 170 2.08 1.07 -12.05
C PHE A 170 3.27 0.19 -12.44
N GLY A 171 4.28 0.78 -13.10
CA GLY A 171 5.50 0.06 -13.47
C GLY A 171 5.29 -1.04 -14.51
N ALA A 172 4.23 -0.95 -15.32
CA ALA A 172 3.97 -1.93 -16.35
C ALA A 172 5.12 -1.95 -17.36
N ASN A 173 5.59 -3.14 -17.79
CA ASN A 173 6.66 -3.24 -18.79
C ASN A 173 6.20 -2.93 -20.23
N TYR A 174 5.18 -2.08 -20.37
CA TYR A 174 4.89 -1.38 -21.60
C TYR A 174 5.74 -0.10 -21.68
N SER A 175 6.43 0.10 -22.81
CA SER A 175 7.38 1.20 -22.98
C SER A 175 8.45 1.20 -21.86
N ASN A 176 8.75 2.35 -21.27
CA ASN A 176 9.71 2.47 -20.16
C ASN A 176 9.01 2.55 -18.79
N LYS A 177 8.40 1.44 -18.34
CA LYS A 177 7.75 1.32 -17.02
C LYS A 177 6.56 2.28 -16.83
N SER A 178 5.64 2.22 -17.78
CA SER A 178 4.48 3.12 -17.84
C SER A 178 3.39 2.79 -16.81
N THR A 179 2.40 3.69 -16.69
CA THR A 179 1.16 3.46 -15.96
C THR A 179 0.03 3.19 -16.96
N ILE A 180 -0.48 1.96 -17.00
CA ILE A 180 -1.64 1.61 -17.85
C ILE A 180 -2.92 1.92 -17.09
N ILE A 181 -3.89 2.54 -17.76
CA ILE A 181 -5.18 2.93 -17.18
C ILE A 181 -6.28 2.05 -17.78
N LEU A 182 -6.99 1.33 -16.91
CA LEU A 182 -8.02 0.36 -17.29
C LEU A 182 -9.38 0.72 -16.66
N ASP A 183 -10.46 0.52 -17.40
CA ASP A 183 -11.81 0.36 -16.82
C ASP A 183 -12.04 -1.12 -16.53
N ILE A 184 -12.23 -1.42 -15.25
CA ILE A 184 -12.53 -2.76 -14.73
C ILE A 184 -13.96 -2.88 -14.20
N ALA A 185 -14.73 -1.79 -14.19
CA ALA A 185 -16.12 -1.81 -13.77
C ALA A 185 -17.04 -2.36 -14.88
N THR A 186 -16.70 -2.10 -16.15
CA THR A 186 -17.53 -2.50 -17.30
C THR A 186 -17.44 -4.00 -17.59
N ASP A 187 -16.23 -4.56 -17.63
CA ASP A 187 -15.99 -6.00 -17.80
C ASP A 187 -14.81 -6.42 -16.89
N PRO A 188 -15.10 -6.84 -15.64
CA PRO A 188 -14.07 -7.10 -14.63
C PRO A 188 -13.05 -8.16 -15.01
N MET A 189 -13.43 -9.14 -15.84
CA MET A 189 -12.57 -10.25 -16.26
C MET A 189 -11.90 -9.98 -17.62
N ASN A 190 -12.28 -8.92 -18.32
CA ASN A 190 -11.64 -8.47 -19.55
C ASN A 190 -11.56 -6.93 -19.59
N PRO A 191 -10.63 -6.34 -18.81
CA PRO A 191 -10.50 -4.89 -18.65
C PRO A 191 -10.38 -4.11 -19.97
N ILE A 192 -10.95 -2.92 -20.00
CA ILE A 192 -10.92 -2.01 -21.16
C ILE A 192 -9.78 -1.01 -20.99
N GLU A 193 -8.90 -0.89 -21.98
CA GLU A 193 -7.82 0.09 -21.98
C GLU A 193 -8.35 1.50 -22.26
N LEU A 194 -8.15 2.42 -21.30
CA LEU A 194 -8.55 3.81 -21.42
C LEU A 194 -7.39 4.73 -21.86
N GLY A 195 -6.17 4.34 -21.54
CA GLY A 195 -4.97 5.08 -21.93
C GLY A 195 -3.73 4.65 -21.15
N VAL A 196 -2.66 5.40 -21.34
CA VAL A 196 -1.35 5.14 -20.72
C VAL A 196 -0.68 6.46 -20.35
N PHE A 197 0.00 6.47 -19.20
CA PHE A 197 0.90 7.54 -18.81
C PHE A 197 2.35 7.05 -18.89
N GLU A 198 3.15 7.67 -19.74
CA GLU A 198 4.54 7.27 -20.02
C GLU A 198 5.59 8.27 -19.50
N GLY A 199 5.17 9.31 -18.77
CA GLY A 199 6.07 10.39 -18.34
C GLY A 199 7.10 9.96 -17.29
N TYR A 200 6.74 9.01 -16.41
CA TYR A 200 7.59 8.53 -15.34
C TYR A 200 7.30 7.06 -15.04
N TYR A 201 8.31 6.37 -14.49
CA TYR A 201 8.08 5.14 -13.74
C TYR A 201 7.44 5.51 -12.39
N LEU A 202 6.11 5.51 -12.37
CA LEU A 202 5.35 5.56 -11.12
C LEU A 202 5.48 4.18 -10.47
N HIS A 203 6.00 4.14 -9.25
CA HIS A 203 6.15 2.92 -8.48
C HIS A 203 4.88 2.56 -7.72
N ASP A 204 4.20 3.59 -7.22
CA ASP A 204 2.96 3.49 -6.46
C ASP A 204 2.23 4.84 -6.60
N GLY A 205 0.95 4.88 -6.25
CA GLY A 205 0.15 6.08 -6.35
C GLY A 205 -1.30 5.89 -5.93
N MET A 206 -2.03 7.00 -5.91
CA MET A 206 -3.48 6.98 -5.74
C MET A 206 -4.14 7.94 -6.70
N ALA A 207 -5.38 7.63 -7.07
CA ALA A 207 -6.25 8.54 -7.79
C ALA A 207 -7.41 9.00 -6.90
N ARG A 208 -7.86 10.23 -7.11
CA ARG A 208 -9.09 10.78 -6.51
C ARG A 208 -9.61 11.91 -7.40
N GLY A 209 -10.86 11.78 -7.83
CA GLY A 209 -11.40 12.64 -8.89
C GLY A 209 -10.53 12.56 -10.14
N ASP A 210 -10.20 13.72 -10.71
CA ASP A 210 -9.43 13.82 -11.96
C ASP A 210 -7.91 13.85 -11.75
N THR A 211 -7.42 13.53 -10.55
CA THR A 211 -5.98 13.56 -10.24
C THR A 211 -5.47 12.18 -9.89
N LEU A 212 -4.35 11.81 -10.53
CA LEU A 212 -3.47 10.73 -10.12
C LEU A 212 -2.22 11.34 -9.46
N TRP A 213 -1.98 10.99 -8.20
CA TRP A 213 -0.72 11.25 -7.50
C TRP A 213 0.16 10.02 -7.59
N GLY A 214 1.37 10.17 -8.13
CA GLY A 214 2.30 9.07 -8.30
C GLY A 214 3.67 9.34 -7.71
N GLY A 215 4.29 8.31 -7.15
CA GLY A 215 5.69 8.32 -6.73
C GLY A 215 6.61 7.94 -7.89
N ALA A 216 7.26 8.91 -8.52
CA ALA A 216 8.27 8.67 -9.53
C ALA A 216 9.59 8.29 -8.83
N ILE A 217 9.69 7.00 -8.47
CA ILE A 217 10.73 6.40 -7.63
C ILE A 217 12.11 7.00 -7.82
N ASN A 218 12.81 6.64 -8.88
CA ASN A 218 14.22 7.00 -9.11
C ASN A 218 14.39 8.47 -9.50
N ASN A 219 13.31 9.16 -9.84
CA ASN A 219 13.32 10.61 -10.06
C ASN A 219 13.26 11.38 -8.74
N GLY A 220 12.80 10.75 -7.66
CA GLY A 220 12.59 11.41 -6.37
C GLY A 220 11.50 12.46 -6.41
N LEU A 221 10.46 12.24 -7.22
CA LEU A 221 9.34 13.18 -7.36
C LEU A 221 8.02 12.54 -6.92
N MET A 222 7.26 13.27 -6.12
CA MET A 222 5.81 13.19 -6.14
C MET A 222 5.31 13.92 -7.39
N VAL A 223 4.47 13.27 -8.20
CA VAL A 223 3.94 13.78 -9.46
C VAL A 223 2.43 13.89 -9.38
N MET A 224 1.87 15.03 -9.78
CA MET A 224 0.43 15.26 -9.92
C MET A 224 0.07 15.25 -11.40
N ILE A 225 -0.79 14.30 -11.77
CA ILE A 225 -1.14 14.00 -13.16
C ILE A 225 -2.65 14.18 -13.30
N SER A 226 -3.06 14.98 -14.27
CA SER A 226 -4.45 15.10 -14.65
C SER A 226 -4.84 13.86 -15.43
N VAL A 227 -5.90 13.21 -14.99
CA VAL A 227 -6.50 12.02 -15.59
C VAL A 227 -7.99 12.25 -15.93
N SER A 228 -8.42 13.51 -16.04
CA SER A 228 -9.78 13.86 -16.50
C SER A 228 -10.09 13.29 -17.90
N ASP A 229 -9.08 13.24 -18.76
CA ASP A 229 -9.09 12.48 -20.01
C ASP A 229 -8.06 11.36 -19.88
N LYS A 230 -8.55 10.13 -19.67
CA LYS A 230 -7.70 8.96 -19.45
C LYS A 230 -6.84 8.61 -20.67
N ALA A 231 -7.21 9.05 -21.87
CA ALA A 231 -6.43 8.84 -23.09
C ALA A 231 -5.27 9.83 -23.24
N ASN A 232 -5.35 11.00 -22.57
CA ASN A 232 -4.36 12.07 -22.67
C ASN A 232 -3.92 12.61 -21.29
N PRO A 233 -3.33 11.76 -20.42
CA PRO A 233 -2.88 12.20 -19.11
C PRO A 233 -1.71 13.17 -19.22
N TYR A 234 -1.69 14.21 -18.38
CA TYR A 234 -0.59 15.19 -18.38
C TYR A 234 -0.21 15.62 -16.96
N VAL A 235 1.08 15.89 -16.77
CA VAL A 235 1.63 16.37 -15.50
C VAL A 235 1.30 17.86 -15.34
N TYR A 236 0.72 18.24 -14.21
CA TYR A 236 0.46 19.65 -13.87
C TYR A 236 1.18 20.12 -12.61
N GLY A 237 1.91 19.23 -11.92
CA GLY A 237 2.88 19.64 -10.93
C GLY A 237 3.71 18.50 -10.38
N THR A 238 4.84 18.87 -9.77
CA THR A 238 5.78 17.93 -9.15
C THR A 238 6.32 18.50 -7.84
N HIS A 239 6.76 17.61 -6.96
CA HIS A 239 7.45 17.98 -5.72
C HIS A 239 8.57 16.98 -5.44
N SER A 240 9.79 17.46 -5.21
CA SER A 240 10.90 16.57 -4.87
C SER A 240 10.78 16.04 -3.45
N THR A 241 11.04 14.75 -3.24
CA THR A 241 11.12 14.18 -1.90
C THR A 241 12.58 14.09 -1.43
N PRO A 242 12.81 13.98 -0.11
CA PRO A 242 14.13 13.65 0.40
C PRO A 242 14.70 12.38 -0.26
N SER A 243 16.03 12.26 -0.26
CA SER A 243 16.78 11.11 -0.80
C SER A 243 16.67 10.81 -2.30
N ASN A 244 16.00 11.67 -3.10
CA ASN A 244 15.76 11.44 -4.53
C ASN A 244 15.11 10.06 -4.81
N PHE A 245 14.24 9.61 -3.91
CA PHE A 245 13.62 8.30 -3.96
C PHE A 245 12.18 8.38 -3.43
N THR A 246 11.18 8.44 -4.32
CA THR A 246 9.75 8.56 -3.94
C THR A 246 9.03 7.24 -4.13
N HIS A 247 8.95 6.44 -3.07
CA HIS A 247 8.47 5.06 -3.17
C HIS A 247 6.95 4.93 -3.20
N ASN A 248 6.24 5.73 -2.40
CA ASN A 248 4.79 5.73 -2.27
C ASN A 248 4.28 7.16 -2.14
N VAL A 249 3.07 7.40 -2.64
CA VAL A 249 2.33 8.65 -2.43
C VAL A 249 0.90 8.33 -2.03
N ILE A 250 0.45 8.96 -0.96
CA ILE A 250 -0.96 9.03 -0.57
C ILE A 250 -1.35 10.50 -0.37
N ALA A 251 -2.53 10.87 -0.86
CA ALA A 251 -3.08 12.21 -0.79
C ALA A 251 -4.42 12.18 -0.05
N TYR A 252 -4.49 12.93 1.06
CA TYR A 252 -5.75 13.20 1.73
C TYR A 252 -6.22 14.58 1.31
N LEU A 253 -7.38 14.65 0.67
CA LEU A 253 -8.10 15.91 0.51
C LEU A 253 -9.00 16.05 1.74
N GLU A 254 -8.80 17.13 2.51
CA GLU A 254 -9.70 17.59 3.56
C GLU A 254 -11.01 18.16 2.99
#